data_AF-A0A4S2RR94-F1
#
_entry.id   AF-A0A4S2RR94-F1
#
_cell.length_a   1.000
_cell.length_b   1.000
_cell.length_c   1.000
_cell.angle_alpha   90.00
_cell.angle_beta   90.00
_cell.angle_gamma   90.00
#
_symmetry.space_group_name_H-M   'P 1'
#
loop_
_entity.id
_entity.type
_entity.pdbx_description
1 polymer ?
#
loop_
_entity_poly.entity_id
_entity_poly.type
_entity_poly.pdbx_seq_one_letter_code
_entity_poly.pdbx_strand_id
1 'polypeptide(L)'
;MHLDQTPSQTVGRLAEQAGVSARTLAWRFAEQLDQSPAKWLLAQRLAAARALLEQTQLPAEAIAIRVGLSSALNLRRRFRTMLGTTPGAYR
;
A
#
# COMPACT_ATOMS: atom_id res chain seq x y z
N MET A 1 16.27 -9.45 -14.83
CA MET A 1 14.85 -9.24 -14.46
C MET A 1 14.81 -8.11 -13.44
N HIS A 2 14.63 -6.86 -13.89
CA HIS A 2 14.67 -5.69 -13.02
C HIS A 2 13.35 -5.64 -12.24
N LEU A 3 13.37 -6.17 -11.03
CA LEU A 3 12.25 -6.10 -10.12
C LEU A 3 12.14 -4.64 -9.66
N ASP A 4 11.32 -3.85 -10.37
CA ASP A 4 10.91 -2.46 -10.09
C ASP A 4 10.59 -2.23 -8.60
N GLN A 5 11.57 -1.79 -7.81
CA GLN A 5 11.36 -1.43 -6.41
C GLN A 5 10.54 -0.16 -6.41
N THR A 6 9.22 -0.29 -6.24
CA THR A 6 8.34 0.87 -6.12
C THR A 6 8.83 1.68 -4.93
N PRO A 7 9.28 2.94 -5.12
CA PRO A 7 9.82 3.72 -4.03
C PRO A 7 8.75 3.84 -2.94
N SER A 8 9.15 3.69 -1.69
CA SER A 8 8.27 3.65 -0.50
C SER A 8 7.36 4.89 -0.40
N GLN A 9 6.19 4.87 -1.04
CA GLN A 9 5.29 6.03 -1.09
C GLN A 9 4.77 6.36 0.33
N THR A 10 5.06 7.56 0.83
CA THR A 10 4.55 8.10 2.10
C THR A 10 3.60 9.26 1.83
N VAL A 11 2.78 9.63 2.82
CA VAL A 11 1.90 10.81 2.69
C VAL A 11 2.72 12.08 2.45
N GLY A 12 3.89 12.21 3.09
CA GLY A 12 4.82 13.32 2.86
C GLY A 12 5.32 13.37 1.42
N ARG A 13 5.78 12.22 0.88
CA ARG A 13 6.22 12.15 -0.52
C ARG A 13 5.08 12.45 -1.50
N LEU A 14 3.86 11.97 -1.23
CA LEU A 14 2.69 12.33 -2.04
C LEU A 14 2.41 13.84 -2.01
N ALA A 15 2.58 14.48 -0.86
CA ALA A 15 2.37 15.91 -0.70
C ALA A 15 3.43 16.70 -1.48
N GLU A 16 4.70 16.30 -1.37
CA GLU A 16 5.82 16.84 -2.14
C GLU A 16 5.60 16.69 -3.65
N GLN A 17 5.22 15.49 -4.12
CA GLN A 17 4.91 15.22 -5.53
C GLN A 17 3.74 16.04 -6.04
N ALA A 18 2.76 16.32 -5.19
CA ALA A 18 1.61 17.17 -5.52
C ALA A 18 1.88 18.67 -5.35
N GLY A 19 3.07 19.07 -4.90
CA GLY A 19 3.44 20.47 -4.68
C GLY A 19 2.65 21.15 -3.55
N VAL A 20 2.19 20.39 -2.56
CA VAL A 20 1.34 20.89 -1.47
C VAL A 20 1.82 20.42 -0.09
N SER A 21 1.36 21.09 0.97
CA SER A 21 1.59 20.61 2.33
C SER A 21 0.82 19.31 2.61
N ALA A 22 1.30 18.50 3.55
CA ALA A 22 0.59 17.28 3.98
C ALA A 22 -0.83 17.58 4.52
N ARG A 23 -1.03 18.75 5.14
CA ARG A 23 -2.35 19.21 5.59
C ARG A 23 -3.29 19.47 4.41
N THR A 24 -2.80 20.20 3.40
CA THR A 24 -3.57 20.48 2.17
C THR A 24 -3.89 19.20 1.42
N LEU A 25 -2.93 18.27 1.34
CA LEU A 25 -3.16 16.96 0.76
C LEU A 25 -4.27 16.21 1.50
N ALA A 26 -4.19 16.15 2.84
CA ALA A 26 -5.22 15.49 3.65
C ALA A 26 -6.61 16.11 3.45
N TRP A 27 -6.70 17.44 3.36
CA TRP A 27 -7.96 18.12 3.07
C TRP A 27 -8.50 17.78 1.68
N ARG A 28 -7.67 17.84 0.64
CA ARG A 28 -8.08 17.45 -0.73
C ARG A 28 -8.57 16.00 -0.80
N PHE A 29 -7.93 15.11 -0.08
CA PHE A 29 -8.32 13.71 0.02
C PHE A 29 -9.68 13.53 0.70
N ALA A 30 -9.95 14.28 1.78
CA ALA A 30 -11.26 14.27 2.41
C ALA A 30 -12.35 14.85 1.47
N GLU A 31 -12.09 15.99 0.83
CA GLU A 31 -13.05 16.67 -0.06
C GLU A 31 -13.34 15.88 -1.35
N GLN A 32 -12.32 15.24 -1.94
CA GLN A 32 -12.43 14.62 -3.27
C GLN A 32 -12.58 13.09 -3.25
N LEU A 33 -12.01 12.42 -2.25
CA LEU A 33 -11.92 10.96 -2.22
C LEU A 33 -12.62 10.34 -1.00
N ASP A 34 -13.24 11.16 -0.15
CA ASP A 34 -13.91 10.78 1.10
C ASP A 34 -13.07 9.82 1.97
N GLN A 35 -11.75 9.98 1.91
CA GLN A 35 -10.82 9.12 2.65
C GLN A 35 -9.52 9.84 2.93
N SER A 36 -8.80 9.45 3.98
CA SER A 36 -7.49 10.03 4.27
C SER A 36 -6.40 9.53 3.30
N PRO A 37 -5.34 10.33 3.04
CA PRO A 37 -4.21 9.90 2.21
C PRO A 37 -3.56 8.60 2.70
N ALA A 38 -3.52 8.39 4.01
CA ALA A 38 -2.96 7.18 4.60
C ALA A 38 -3.81 5.93 4.30
N LYS A 39 -5.15 6.06 4.33
CA LYS A 39 -6.08 4.97 3.99
C LYS A 39 -5.98 4.64 2.49
N TRP A 40 -5.91 5.66 1.64
CA TRP A 40 -5.71 5.48 0.21
C TRP A 40 -4.38 4.79 -0.11
N LEU A 41 -3.28 5.25 0.49
CA LEU A 41 -1.97 4.61 0.34
C LEU A 41 -2.01 3.15 0.75
N LEU A 42 -2.68 2.83 1.86
CA LEU A 42 -2.83 1.45 2.29
C LEU A 42 -3.61 0.61 1.26
N ALA A 43 -4.68 1.14 0.67
CA ALA A 43 -5.43 0.47 -0.39
C ALA A 43 -4.54 0.20 -1.63
N GLN A 44 -3.74 1.19 -2.05
CA GLN A 44 -2.79 1.04 -3.16
C GLN A 44 -1.74 -0.04 -2.86
N ARG A 45 -1.20 -0.07 -1.63
CA ARG A 45 -0.25 -1.12 -1.21
C ARG A 45 -0.87 -2.52 -1.26
N LEU A 46 -2.13 -2.65 -0.84
CA LEU A 46 -2.84 -3.93 -0.89
C LEU A 46 -3.17 -4.35 -2.33
N ALA A 47 -3.48 -3.40 -3.21
CA ALA A 47 -3.65 -3.68 -4.64
C ALA A 47 -2.34 -4.20 -5.27
N ALA A 48 -1.21 -3.54 -5.01
CA ALA A 48 0.11 -4.00 -5.46
C ALA A 48 0.47 -5.38 -4.88
N ALA A 49 0.14 -5.62 -3.61
CA ALA A 49 0.39 -6.91 -2.98
C ALA A 49 -0.42 -8.04 -3.63
N ARG A 50 -1.69 -7.80 -4.00
CA ARG A 50 -2.51 -8.76 -4.76
C ARG A 50 -1.87 -9.09 -6.11
N ALA A 51 -1.49 -8.07 -6.87
CA ALA A 51 -0.82 -8.27 -8.15
C ALA A 51 0.48 -9.10 -8.01
N LEU A 52 1.28 -8.84 -6.97
CA LEU A 52 2.48 -9.63 -6.69
C LEU A 52 2.18 -11.07 -6.26
N LEU A 53 1.09 -11.30 -5.50
CA LEU A 53 0.67 -12.65 -5.11
C LEU A 53 0.21 -13.48 -6.31
N GLU A 54 -0.46 -12.84 -7.28
CA GLU A 54 -0.95 -13.48 -8.51
C GLU A 54 0.18 -13.76 -9.51
N GLN A 55 1.18 -12.87 -9.57
CA GLN A 55 2.24 -12.94 -10.58
C GLN A 55 3.51 -13.65 -10.10
N THR A 56 3.65 -13.89 -8.79
CA THR A 56 4.90 -14.40 -8.22
C THR A 56 4.66 -15.40 -7.09
N GLN A 57 5.64 -16.27 -6.85
CA GLN A 57 5.68 -17.17 -5.69
C GLN A 57 6.46 -16.58 -4.51
N LEU A 58 6.67 -15.25 -4.48
CA LEU A 58 7.45 -14.60 -3.43
C LEU A 58 6.84 -14.85 -2.04
N PRO A 59 7.65 -15.04 -0.99
CA PRO A 59 7.12 -15.15 0.36
C PRO A 59 6.43 -13.85 0.79
N ALA A 60 5.42 -13.96 1.65
CA ALA A 60 4.64 -12.81 2.12
C ALA A 60 5.50 -11.70 2.76
N GLU A 61 6.64 -12.06 3.36
CA GLU A 61 7.62 -11.10 3.89
C GLU A 61 8.24 -10.26 2.77
N ALA A 62 8.70 -10.89 1.69
CA ALA A 62 9.25 -10.17 0.54
C ALA A 62 8.21 -9.27 -0.13
N ILE A 63 6.96 -9.74 -0.25
CA ILE A 63 5.85 -8.93 -0.78
C ILE A 63 5.60 -7.73 0.13
N ALA A 64 5.55 -7.92 1.46
CA ALA A 64 5.32 -6.84 2.42
C ALA A 64 6.34 -5.72 2.27
N ILE A 65 7.64 -6.05 2.27
CA ILE A 65 8.72 -5.06 2.11
C ILE A 65 8.59 -4.34 0.76
N ARG A 66 8.29 -5.08 -0.30
CA ARG A 66 8.17 -4.54 -1.66
C ARG A 66 7.02 -3.57 -1.84
N VAL A 67 5.92 -3.78 -1.13
CA VAL A 67 4.78 -2.83 -1.11
C VAL A 67 4.91 -1.78 -0.01
N GLY A 68 6.04 -1.70 0.68
CA GLY A 68 6.31 -0.69 1.71
C GLY A 68 5.55 -0.91 3.02
N LEU A 69 5.28 -2.17 3.39
CA LEU A 69 4.83 -2.58 4.72
C LEU A 69 6.01 -3.12 5.53
N SER A 70 5.95 -2.99 6.85
CA SER A 70 7.07 -3.29 7.74
C SER A 70 7.33 -4.78 7.98
N SER A 71 6.35 -5.66 7.71
CA SER A 71 6.49 -7.12 7.89
C SER A 71 5.32 -7.89 7.26
N ALA A 72 5.50 -9.20 7.08
CA ALA A 72 4.43 -10.12 6.70
C ALA A 72 3.26 -10.11 7.69
N LEU A 73 3.53 -9.92 8.98
CA LEU A 73 2.47 -9.80 9.99
C LEU A 73 1.62 -8.55 9.75
N ASN A 74 2.25 -7.41 9.43
CA ASN A 74 1.53 -6.20 9.07
C ASN A 74 0.68 -6.42 7.81
N LEU A 75 1.26 -7.03 6.77
CA LEU A 75 0.54 -7.37 5.55
C LEU A 75 -0.68 -8.25 5.83
N ARG A 76 -0.53 -9.36 6.56
CA ARG A 76 -1.64 -10.27 6.92
C ARG A 76 -2.75 -9.54 7.67
N ARG A 77 -2.41 -8.71 8.67
CA ARG A 77 -3.41 -7.94 9.43
C ARG A 77 -4.18 -6.98 8.53
N ARG A 78 -3.50 -6.27 7.63
CA ARG A 78 -4.13 -5.33 6.69
C ARG A 78 -5.00 -6.03 5.66
N PHE A 79 -4.51 -7.15 5.09
CA PHE A 79 -5.29 -8.02 4.20
C PHE A 79 -6.58 -8.46 4.86
N ARG A 80 -6.51 -8.99 6.08
CA ARG A 80 -7.72 -9.46 6.78
C ARG A 80 -8.70 -8.32 7.05
N THR A 81 -8.20 -7.15 7.46
CA THR A 81 -9.04 -5.99 7.79
C THR A 81 -9.73 -5.40 6.56
N MET A 82 -9.05 -5.37 5.41
CA MET A 82 -9.53 -4.66 4.21
C MET A 82 -10.14 -5.58 3.15
N LEU A 83 -9.75 -6.86 3.11
CA LEU A 83 -10.12 -7.83 2.08
C LEU A 83 -10.78 -9.08 2.66
N GLY A 84 -10.90 -9.21 3.99
CA GLY A 84 -11.54 -10.36 4.63
C GLY A 84 -10.78 -11.69 4.53
N THR A 85 -9.58 -11.70 3.93
CA THR A 85 -8.77 -12.92 3.72
C THR A 85 -7.31 -12.70 4.11
N THR A 86 -6.49 -13.75 4.03
CA THR A 86 -5.03 -13.67 4.24
C THR A 86 -4.28 -13.77 2.90
N PRO A 87 -3.07 -13.20 2.79
CA PRO A 87 -2.25 -13.33 1.57
C PRO A 87 -2.06 -14.78 1.10
N GLY A 88 -1.91 -15.72 2.04
CA GLY A 88 -1.70 -17.13 1.72
C GLY A 88 -2.97 -17.87 1.28
N ALA A 89 -4.15 -17.42 1.72
CA ALA A 89 -5.44 -17.95 1.26
C ALA A 89 -5.95 -17.25 -0.02
N TYR A 90 -5.37 -16.09 -0.35
CA TYR A 90 -5.67 -15.35 -1.57
C TYR A 90 -4.91 -15.89 -2.79
N ARG A 91 -3.68 -16.37 -2.58
CA ARG A 91 -2.90 -17.06 -3.60
C ARG A 91 -3.55 -18.39 -3.96
#